data_AF-A0A9Y1Z684-F1
#
_entry.id   AF-A0A9Y1Z684-F1
#
_cell.length_a   1.000
_cell.length_b   1.000
_cell.length_c   1.000
_cell.angle_alpha   90.00
_cell.angle_beta   90.00
_cell.angle_gamma   90.00
#
_symmetry.space_group_name_H-M   'P 1'
#
loop_
_entity.id
_entity.type
_entity.pdbx_description
1 polymer ?
#
loop_
_entity_poly.entity_id
_entity_poly.type
_entity_poly.pdbx_seq_one_letter_code
_entity_poly.pdbx_strand_id
1 'polypeptide(L)'
;MDQPEPADGWPSQPLSEAEARDLLEDDVVAVWVMDPDDGVRPVTVPPGAPDDAVVDIVLETTEAFEMYSYSGGQWMDYGTQRKDDEDTPSMEGTLQSYRVLAGSSEKF
;
A
#
# COMPACT_ATOMS: atom_id res chain seq x y z
N MET A 1 17.90 -0.71 -2.63
CA MET A 1 16.76 -0.32 -1.79
C MET A 1 17.35 0.20 -0.49
N ASP A 2 17.02 1.43 -0.15
CA ASP A 2 17.23 1.95 1.20
C ASP A 2 16.38 1.15 2.20
N GLN A 3 16.75 1.20 3.48
CA GLN A 3 15.94 0.57 4.52
C GLN A 3 14.62 1.32 4.65
N PRO A 4 13.49 0.61 4.87
CA PRO A 4 12.22 1.27 5.08
C PRO A 4 12.27 2.13 6.35
N GLU A 5 11.65 3.30 6.29
CA GLU A 5 11.60 4.28 7.37
C GLU A 5 10.17 4.37 7.94
N PRO A 6 9.95 4.85 9.17
CA PRO A 6 8.60 5.07 9.68
C PRO A 6 7.83 6.05 8.78
N ALA A 7 6.61 5.71 8.41
CA ALA A 7 5.79 6.55 7.54
C ALA A 7 5.22 7.74 8.35
N ASP A 8 5.72 8.94 8.10
CA ASP A 8 5.26 10.16 8.76
C ASP A 8 3.80 10.49 8.39
N GLY A 9 2.99 10.86 9.38
CA GLY A 9 1.58 11.22 9.19
C GLY A 9 0.60 10.04 9.13
N TRP A 10 1.10 8.80 9.14
CA TRP A 10 0.26 7.60 9.16
C TRP A 10 -0.26 7.26 10.57
N PRO A 11 -1.45 6.65 10.68
CA PRO A 11 -2.02 6.30 11.97
C PRO A 11 -1.24 5.17 12.67
N SER A 12 -1.35 5.07 14.00
CA SER A 12 -0.65 4.01 14.75
C SER A 12 -1.28 2.62 14.66
N GLN A 13 -2.30 2.45 13.82
CA GLN A 13 -3.03 1.19 13.62
C GLN A 13 -3.20 0.91 12.12
N PRO A 14 -3.45 -0.34 11.72
CA PRO A 14 -3.83 -0.66 10.34
C PRO A 14 -5.10 0.10 9.94
N LEU A 15 -5.15 0.54 8.69
CA LEU A 15 -6.31 1.18 8.11
C LEU A 15 -7.40 0.12 7.84
N SER A 16 -8.66 0.50 7.99
CA SER A 16 -9.76 -0.21 7.33
C SER A 16 -9.70 0.00 5.81
N GLU A 17 -10.41 -0.84 5.04
CA GLU A 17 -10.58 -0.59 3.61
C GLU A 17 -11.25 0.77 3.36
N ALA A 18 -12.17 1.19 4.23
CA ALA A 18 -12.82 2.49 4.07
C ALA A 18 -11.81 3.64 4.19
N GLU A 19 -10.96 3.62 5.21
CA GLU A 19 -9.92 4.65 5.41
C GLU A 19 -8.86 4.59 4.30
N ALA A 20 -8.49 3.40 3.83
CA ALA A 20 -7.56 3.26 2.71
C ALA A 20 -8.14 3.80 1.41
N ARG A 21 -9.46 3.68 1.17
CA ARG A 21 -10.13 4.31 0.01
C ARG A 21 -10.05 5.83 0.05
N ASP A 22 -10.08 6.43 1.24
CA ASP A 22 -9.99 7.89 1.41
C ASP A 22 -8.59 8.43 1.08
N LEU A 23 -7.57 7.58 0.92
CA LEU A 23 -6.25 7.97 0.41
C LEU A 23 -6.25 8.32 -1.09
N LEU A 24 -7.36 8.11 -1.80
CA LEU A 24 -7.54 8.55 -3.17
C LEU A 24 -7.80 10.08 -3.20
N GLU A 25 -6.75 10.86 -2.97
CA GLU A 25 -6.73 12.33 -3.04
C GLU A 25 -6.20 12.83 -4.41
N ASP A 26 -6.15 14.15 -4.63
CA ASP A 26 -5.95 14.79 -5.95
C ASP A 26 -4.74 14.26 -6.76
N ASP A 27 -3.66 13.83 -6.10
CA ASP A 27 -2.43 13.33 -6.75
C ASP A 27 -2.38 11.79 -6.90
N VAL A 28 -3.33 11.05 -6.30
CA VAL A 28 -3.39 9.59 -6.29
C VAL A 28 -4.44 9.10 -7.31
N VAL A 29 -4.00 8.32 -8.30
CA VAL A 29 -4.87 7.78 -9.36
C VAL A 29 -5.45 6.42 -9.01
N ALA A 30 -4.76 5.65 -8.17
CA ALA A 30 -5.26 4.37 -7.65
C ALA A 30 -4.65 4.03 -6.29
N VAL A 31 -5.48 3.42 -5.44
CA VAL A 31 -5.05 2.82 -4.17
C VAL A 31 -5.07 1.31 -4.35
N TRP A 32 -3.91 0.69 -4.21
CA TRP A 32 -3.73 -0.75 -4.29
C TRP A 32 -3.54 -1.32 -2.90
N VAL A 33 -4.18 -2.45 -2.61
CA VAL A 33 -4.03 -3.12 -1.33
C VAL A 33 -3.73 -4.59 -1.54
N MET A 34 -2.87 -5.15 -0.68
CA MET A 34 -2.69 -6.59 -0.62
C MET A 34 -3.78 -7.17 0.27
N ASP A 35 -4.51 -8.15 -0.25
CA ASP A 35 -5.34 -9.01 0.58
C ASP A 35 -4.44 -10.02 1.28
N PRO A 36 -4.33 -10.00 2.62
CA PRO A 36 -3.67 -11.10 3.31
C PRO A 36 -4.55 -12.34 3.13
N ASP A 37 -4.00 -13.42 2.59
CA ASP A 37 -4.65 -14.72 2.61
C ASP A 37 -5.16 -15.03 4.02
N ASP A 38 -6.33 -15.67 4.13
CA ASP A 38 -7.04 -15.93 5.39
C ASP A 38 -6.15 -16.61 6.46
N GLY A 39 -5.13 -17.38 6.02
CA GLY A 39 -4.15 -18.03 6.90
C GLY A 39 -2.99 -17.14 7.37
N VAL A 40 -2.68 -16.05 6.67
CA VAL A 40 -1.58 -15.11 6.97
C VAL A 40 -2.08 -13.93 7.82
N ARG A 41 -3.35 -13.56 7.62
CA ARG A 41 -4.03 -12.48 8.32
C ARG A 41 -3.87 -12.47 9.85
N PRO A 42 -3.96 -13.59 10.59
CA PRO A 42 -3.83 -13.57 12.05
C PRO A 42 -2.43 -13.24 12.54
N VAL A 43 -1.41 -13.35 11.67
CA VAL A 43 -0.01 -13.09 11.97
C VAL A 43 0.36 -11.63 11.67
N THR A 44 -0.25 -11.05 10.64
CA THR A 44 0.03 -9.68 10.18
C THR A 44 -0.90 -8.64 10.80
N VAL A 45 -2.13 -9.01 11.15
CA VAL A 45 -3.13 -8.09 11.69
C VAL A 45 -3.14 -8.17 13.23
N PRO A 46 -2.85 -7.07 13.94
CA PRO A 46 -2.85 -7.05 15.39
C PRO A 46 -4.26 -7.24 15.97
N PRO A 47 -4.38 -7.80 17.19
CA PRO A 47 -5.67 -7.93 17.86
C PRO A 47 -6.31 -6.55 18.07
N GLY A 48 -7.53 -6.37 17.58
CA GLY A 48 -8.28 -5.11 17.66
C GLY A 48 -8.20 -4.22 16.41
N ALA A 49 -7.51 -4.66 15.35
CA ALA A 49 -7.63 -4.02 14.04
C ALA A 49 -8.99 -4.35 13.37
N PRO A 50 -9.41 -3.58 12.36
CA PRO A 50 -10.65 -3.82 11.63
C PRO A 50 -10.76 -5.23 11.00
N ASP A 51 -12.00 -5.71 10.84
CA ASP A 51 -12.32 -6.95 10.12
C ASP A 51 -12.01 -6.88 8.60
N ASP A 52 -11.63 -5.71 8.11
CA ASP A 52 -11.17 -5.40 6.77
C ASP A 52 -9.81 -4.66 6.83
N ALA A 53 -9.02 -4.91 7.87
CA ALA A 53 -7.71 -4.27 8.06
C ALA A 53 -6.78 -4.51 6.87
N VAL A 54 -6.25 -3.40 6.33
CA VAL A 54 -5.23 -3.36 5.29
C VAL A 54 -3.87 -3.15 5.94
N VAL A 55 -2.90 -3.97 5.57
CA VAL A 55 -1.52 -3.94 6.10
C VAL A 55 -0.46 -3.68 5.04
N ASP A 56 -0.83 -3.62 3.76
CA ASP A 56 0.05 -3.30 2.66
C ASP A 56 -0.71 -2.47 1.63
N ILE A 57 -0.19 -1.28 1.34
CA ILE A 57 -0.82 -0.24 0.51
C ILE A 57 0.22 0.28 -0.48
N VAL A 58 -0.15 0.30 -1.75
CA VAL A 58 0.59 1.06 -2.77
C VAL A 58 -0.30 2.19 -3.26
N LEU A 59 0.15 3.43 -3.08
CA LEU A 59 -0.46 4.60 -3.67
C LEU A 59 0.16 4.82 -5.04
N GLU A 60 -0.65 4.68 -6.08
CA GLU A 60 -0.24 5.00 -7.44
C GLU A 60 -0.58 6.45 -7.72
N THR A 61 0.43 7.25 -8.02
CA THR A 61 0.28 8.62 -8.53
C THR A 61 0.41 8.64 -10.04
N THR A 62 0.23 9.80 -10.67
CA THR A 62 0.50 9.96 -12.11
C THR A 62 1.96 9.66 -12.47
N GLU A 63 2.85 9.74 -11.49
CA GLU A 63 4.29 9.81 -11.68
C GLU A 63 5.05 8.63 -11.03
N ALA A 64 4.47 8.01 -10.01
CA ALA A 64 5.18 7.03 -9.19
C ALA A 64 4.24 6.04 -8.46
N PHE A 65 4.86 5.09 -7.77
CA PHE A 65 4.25 4.21 -6.78
C PHE A 65 4.89 4.47 -5.42
N GLU A 66 4.09 4.85 -4.43
CA GLU A 66 4.52 5.02 -3.04
C GLU A 66 4.06 3.80 -2.25
N MET A 67 4.98 3.14 -1.54
CA MET A 67 4.74 1.82 -0.96
C MET A 67 4.78 1.89 0.57
N TYR A 68 3.71 1.42 1.21
CA TYR A 68 3.56 1.46 2.66
C TYR A 68 3.10 0.10 3.20
N SER A 69 3.74 -0.36 4.28
CA SER A 69 3.29 -1.59 4.96
C SER A 69 3.26 -1.42 6.48
N TYR A 70 2.20 -1.91 7.10
CA TYR A 70 2.07 -1.98 8.54
C TYR A 70 2.76 -3.22 9.08
N SER A 71 3.88 -3.02 9.78
CA SER A 71 4.65 -4.10 10.37
C SER A 71 5.25 -3.69 11.71
N GLY A 72 5.37 -4.64 12.64
CA GLY A 72 5.95 -4.36 13.96
C GLY A 72 5.18 -3.32 14.81
N GLY A 73 3.92 -3.05 14.49
CA GLY A 73 3.08 -2.08 15.21
C GLY A 73 3.13 -0.64 14.70
N GLN A 74 3.68 -0.39 13.51
CA GLN A 74 3.72 0.92 12.87
C GLN A 74 3.69 0.80 11.34
N TRP A 75 3.34 1.89 10.65
CA TRP A 75 3.50 1.98 9.20
C TRP A 75 4.94 2.30 8.83
N MET A 76 5.41 1.60 7.81
CA MET A 76 6.74 1.75 7.23
C MET A 76 6.60 2.21 5.78
N ASP A 77 7.34 3.24 5.41
CA ASP A 77 7.54 3.74 4.05
C ASP A 77 8.69 2.96 3.40
N TYR A 78 8.38 2.24 2.32
CA TYR A 78 9.33 1.44 1.55
C TYR A 78 9.94 2.23 0.37
N GLY A 79 9.61 3.52 0.29
CA GLY A 79 10.06 4.45 -0.71
C GLY A 79 9.13 4.55 -1.91
N THR A 80 9.53 5.44 -2.81
CA THR A 80 8.81 5.78 -4.02
C THR A 80 9.52 5.20 -5.24
N GLN A 81 8.77 4.50 -6.10
CA GLN A 81 9.26 4.05 -7.39
C GLN A 81 8.69 4.90 -8.52
N ARG A 82 9.55 5.63 -9.21
CA ARG A 82 9.21 6.46 -10.37
C ARG A 82 8.80 5.58 -11.57
N LYS A 83 7.74 5.97 -12.28
CA LYS A 83 7.24 5.26 -13.48
C LYS A 83 8.15 5.46 -14.70
N ASP A 84 8.89 6.56 -14.74
CA ASP A 84 9.80 6.96 -15.82
C ASP A 84 11.25 6.50 -15.58
N ASP A 85 11.52 5.78 -14.50
CA ASP A 85 12.85 5.24 -14.20
C ASP A 85 13.08 3.91 -14.92
N GLU A 86 13.77 3.98 -16.06
CA GLU A 86 14.13 2.84 -16.91
C GLU A 86 15.10 1.84 -16.26
N ASP A 87 15.79 2.24 -15.18
CA ASP A 87 16.73 1.39 -14.45
C ASP A 87 16.03 0.57 -13.34
N THR A 88 14.77 0.87 -13.02
CA THR A 88 13.96 0.11 -12.06
C THR A 88 12.97 -0.85 -12.73
N PRO A 89 12.86 -2.10 -12.24
CA PRO A 89 11.92 -3.07 -12.80
C PRO A 89 10.48 -2.63 -12.56
N SER A 90 9.61 -2.77 -13.57
CA SER A 90 8.19 -2.41 -13.49
C SER A 90 7.48 -3.01 -12.26
N MET A 91 6.58 -2.22 -11.66
CA MET A 91 5.72 -2.62 -10.55
C MET A 91 4.63 -3.63 -10.95
N GLU A 92 4.43 -3.89 -12.24
CA GLU A 92 3.45 -4.86 -12.75
C GLU A 92 3.54 -6.22 -12.08
N GLY A 93 4.75 -6.76 -11.90
CA GLY A 93 4.96 -8.05 -11.27
C GLY A 93 4.53 -8.06 -9.80
N THR A 94 4.81 -6.96 -9.09
CA THR A 94 4.41 -6.78 -7.69
C THR A 94 2.89 -6.63 -7.57
N LEU A 95 2.30 -5.76 -8.39
CA LEU A 95 0.88 -5.41 -8.34
C LEU A 95 -0.06 -6.55 -8.79
N GLN A 96 0.45 -7.62 -9.41
CA GLN A 96 -0.34 -8.82 -9.70
C GLN A 96 -0.92 -9.49 -8.45
N SER A 97 -0.25 -9.34 -7.30
CA SER A 97 -0.73 -9.85 -6.01
C SER A 97 -1.59 -8.83 -5.25
N TYR A 98 -1.82 -7.64 -5.83
CA TYR A 98 -2.61 -6.58 -5.24
C TYR A 98 -3.93 -6.44 -5.98
N ARG A 99 -4.93 -5.90 -5.29
CA ARG A 99 -6.17 -5.44 -5.92
C ARG A 99 -6.27 -3.93 -5.82
N VAL A 100 -6.86 -3.32 -6.84
CA VAL A 100 -7.26 -1.91 -6.78
C VAL A 100 -8.45 -1.79 -5.83
N LEU A 101 -8.27 -1.04 -4.75
CA LEU A 101 -9.30 -0.76 -3.74
C LEU A 101 -10.12 0.49 -4.10
N ALA A 102 -9.46 1.51 -4.65
CA ALA A 102 -10.05 2.77 -5.10
C ALA A 102 -9.31 3.32 -6.32
N GLY A 103 -10.01 4.15 -7.10
CA GLY A 103 -9.45 4.81 -8.28
C GLY A 103 -9.50 3.96 -9.55
N SER A 104 -8.70 4.33 -10.53
CA SER A 104 -8.61 3.63 -11.82
C SER A 104 -7.17 3.67 -12.29
N SER A 105 -6.46 2.57 -12.05
CA SER A 105 -5.16 2.37 -12.66
C SER A 105 -5.35 2.06 -14.14
N GLU A 106 -4.60 2.74 -15.00
CA GLU A 106 -4.45 2.32 -16.39
C GLU A 106 -3.71 0.99 -16.35
N LYS A 107 -4.43 -0.12 -16.60
CA LYS A 107 -3.82 -1.44 -16.68
C LYS A 107 -2.62 -1.37 -17.62
N PHE A 108 -1.43 -1.63 -17.06
CA PHE A 108 -0.17 -1.76 -17.77
C PHE A 108 -0.29 -2.70 -18.99
#